data_AF-A0A8J7LI25-F1
#
_entry.id   AF-A0A8J7LI25-F1
#
_cell.length_a   1.000
_cell.length_b   1.000
_cell.length_c   1.000
_cell.angle_alpha   90.00
_cell.angle_beta   90.00
_cell.angle_gamma   90.00
#
_symmetry.space_group_name_H-M   'P 1'
#
loop_
_entity.id
_entity.type
_entity.pdbx_description
1 polymer ?
#
loop_
_entity_poly.entity_id
_entity_poly.type
_entity_poly.pdbx_seq_one_letter_code
_entity_poly.pdbx_strand_id
1 'polypeptide(L)'
;MAKVNPVQLEKNLNALKYPLTKKDLVRYAEEKGVDEQVMRTLKNLPTKQYETLADISKSMNEIAMPSVNLVQLQKNLDKVNYPLSKKDLVKYAEETGVDEAILRVVKRLPAKEYQTLDDVSQAIEASESAF
;
A
#
# COMPACT_ATOMS: atom_id res chain seq x y z
N MET A 1 -13.04 26.25 1.34
CA MET A 1 -12.80 25.61 2.65
C MET A 1 -11.62 24.66 2.50
N ALA A 2 -10.61 24.75 3.35
CA ALA A 2 -9.45 23.86 3.27
C ALA A 2 -9.90 22.46 3.71
N LYS A 3 -9.91 21.51 2.77
CA LYS A 3 -10.25 20.12 3.05
C LYS A 3 -9.10 19.47 3.80
N VAL A 4 -9.41 18.68 4.82
CA VAL A 4 -8.38 17.96 5.59
C VAL A 4 -7.74 16.91 4.69
N ASN A 5 -6.42 17.02 4.50
CA ASN A 5 -5.62 16.09 3.69
C ASN A 5 -5.22 14.85 4.53
N PRO A 6 -4.68 13.78 3.91
CA PRO A 6 -4.30 12.55 4.61
C PRO A 6 -3.35 12.81 5.79
N VAL A 7 -2.32 13.63 5.59
CA VAL A 7 -1.31 13.95 6.62
C VAL A 7 -1.93 14.66 7.83
N GLN A 8 -2.86 15.59 7.60
CA GLN A 8 -3.59 16.26 8.67
C GLN A 8 -4.57 15.33 9.36
N LEU A 9 -5.21 14.43 8.62
CA LEU A 9 -6.08 13.40 9.18
C LEU A 9 -5.29 12.46 10.10
N GLU A 10 -4.11 11.98 9.70
CA GLU A 10 -3.26 11.12 10.53
C GLU A 10 -2.86 11.80 11.84
N LYS A 11 -2.44 13.07 11.79
CA LYS A 11 -2.14 13.85 13.01
C LYS A 11 -3.36 13.96 13.93
N ASN A 12 -4.52 14.18 13.34
CA ASN A 12 -5.78 14.30 14.07
C ASN A 12 -6.20 12.97 14.71
N LEU A 13 -6.04 11.85 13.99
CA LEU A 13 -6.33 10.51 14.47
C LEU A 13 -5.33 10.06 15.55
N ASN A 14 -4.09 10.55 15.53
CA ASN A 14 -3.10 10.26 16.57
C ASN A 14 -3.51 10.81 17.95
N ALA A 15 -4.29 11.90 17.98
CA ALA A 15 -4.79 12.51 19.20
C ALA A 15 -6.06 11.84 19.75
N LEU A 16 -6.64 10.86 19.05
CA LEU A 16 -7.84 10.15 19.49
C LEU A 16 -7.51 9.00 20.44
N LYS A 17 -8.52 8.59 21.22
CA LYS A 17 -8.42 7.40 22.06
C LYS A 17 -8.73 6.15 21.23
N TYR A 18 -7.78 5.23 21.24
CA TYR A 18 -7.93 3.89 20.67
C TYR A 18 -8.54 2.93 21.70
N PRO A 19 -9.25 1.87 21.26
CA PRO A 19 -9.49 1.47 19.87
C PRO A 19 -10.60 2.26 19.17
N LEU A 20 -10.47 2.43 17.84
CA LEU A 20 -11.47 3.10 16.99
C LEU A 20 -12.09 2.11 16.01
N THR A 21 -13.37 2.28 15.67
CA THR A 21 -14.00 1.50 14.60
C THR A 21 -14.02 2.26 13.28
N LYS A 22 -14.19 1.54 12.17
CA LYS A 22 -14.47 2.16 10.85
C LYS A 22 -15.53 3.26 10.92
N LYS A 23 -16.63 3.03 11.67
CA LYS A 23 -17.71 4.01 11.80
C LYS A 23 -17.25 5.27 12.49
N ASP A 24 -16.43 5.15 13.55
CA ASP A 24 -15.86 6.30 14.25
C ASP A 24 -14.93 7.11 13.34
N LEU A 25 -14.11 6.43 12.54
CA LEU A 25 -13.21 7.08 11.57
C LEU A 25 -13.97 7.85 10.50
N VAL A 26 -15.01 7.24 9.91
CA VAL A 26 -15.85 7.89 8.89
C VAL A 26 -16.58 9.09 9.50
N ARG A 27 -17.16 8.93 10.70
CA ARG A 27 -17.86 10.03 11.38
C ARG A 27 -16.91 11.19 11.68
N TYR A 28 -15.75 10.89 12.25
CA TYR A 28 -14.73 11.89 12.55
C TYR A 28 -14.27 12.64 11.30
N ALA A 29 -14.03 11.91 10.20
CA ALA A 29 -13.63 12.48 8.94
C ALA A 29 -14.72 13.37 8.30
N GLU A 30 -16.00 13.00 8.48
CA GLU A 30 -17.15 13.77 8.02
C GLU A 30 -17.28 15.06 8.82
N GLU A 31 -17.15 14.99 10.16
CA GLU A 31 -17.14 16.15 11.06
C GLU A 31 -15.98 17.11 10.76
N LYS A 32 -14.83 16.58 10.33
CA LYS A 32 -13.64 17.39 10.00
C LYS A 32 -13.64 17.94 8.57
N GLY A 33 -14.54 17.49 7.70
CA GLY A 33 -14.55 17.91 6.30
C GLY A 33 -13.28 17.48 5.53
N VAL A 34 -12.94 16.19 5.59
CA VAL A 34 -11.83 15.63 4.80
C VAL A 34 -12.10 15.69 3.30
N ASP A 35 -11.05 15.53 2.49
CA ASP A 35 -11.23 15.40 1.05
C ASP A 35 -12.04 14.17 0.65
N GLU A 36 -12.78 14.27 -0.47
CA GLU A 36 -13.63 13.18 -0.96
C GLU A 36 -12.86 11.90 -1.21
N GLN A 37 -11.61 12.01 -1.70
CA GLN A 37 -10.77 10.85 -1.91
C GLN A 37 -10.47 10.13 -0.59
N VAL A 38 -10.13 10.90 0.45
CA VAL A 38 -9.86 10.38 1.80
C VAL A 38 -11.13 9.75 2.38
N MET A 39 -12.27 10.43 2.23
CA MET A 39 -13.57 9.93 2.67
C MET A 39 -13.94 8.60 2.01
N ARG A 40 -13.72 8.47 0.70
CA ARG A 40 -13.96 7.21 -0.04
C ARG A 40 -13.07 6.09 0.49
N THR A 41 -11.79 6.35 0.73
CA THR A 41 -10.86 5.35 1.30
C THR A 41 -11.33 4.88 2.68
N LEU A 42 -11.70 5.82 3.56
CA LEU A 42 -12.23 5.48 4.90
C LEU A 42 -13.53 4.69 4.84
N LYS A 43 -14.43 5.01 3.90
CA LYS A 43 -15.67 4.26 3.68
C LYS A 43 -15.43 2.86 3.14
N ASN A 44 -14.33 2.63 2.45
CA ASN A 44 -13.94 1.31 1.96
C ASN A 44 -13.17 0.48 3.00
N LEU A 45 -12.78 1.05 4.15
CA LEU A 45 -12.06 0.33 5.21
C LEU A 45 -12.77 -0.96 5.63
N PRO A 46 -12.04 -2.04 5.97
CA PRO A 46 -12.65 -3.22 6.56
C PRO A 46 -13.34 -2.84 7.87
N THR A 47 -14.48 -3.47 8.12
CA THR A 47 -15.28 -3.26 9.33
C THR A 47 -14.64 -4.02 10.50
N LYS A 48 -13.52 -3.49 11.00
CA LYS A 48 -12.78 -4.00 12.16
C LYS A 48 -12.54 -2.90 13.19
N GLN A 49 -12.08 -3.29 14.38
CA GLN A 49 -11.49 -2.36 15.33
C GLN A 49 -10.02 -2.14 14.96
N TYR A 50 -9.61 -0.89 15.05
CA TYR A 50 -8.26 -0.44 14.84
C TYR A 50 -7.67 -0.07 16.18
N GLU A 51 -6.60 -0.75 16.58
CA GLU A 51 -5.98 -0.53 17.88
C GLU A 51 -4.96 0.61 17.87
N THR A 52 -4.44 0.95 16.69
CA THR A 52 -3.42 1.99 16.53
C THR A 52 -3.60 2.76 15.23
N LEU A 53 -2.99 3.95 15.16
CA LEU A 53 -2.91 4.71 13.92
C LEU A 53 -2.24 3.91 12.80
N ALA A 54 -1.22 3.12 13.13
CA ALA A 54 -0.52 2.27 12.16
C ALA A 54 -1.45 1.23 11.52
N ASP A 55 -2.38 0.64 12.28
CA ASP A 55 -3.35 -0.33 11.76
C ASP A 55 -4.36 0.34 10.79
N ILE A 56 -4.73 1.59 11.08
CA ILE A 56 -5.56 2.41 10.17
C ILE A 56 -4.78 2.73 8.90
N SER A 57 -3.55 3.26 9.04
CA SER A 57 -2.69 3.64 7.91
C SER A 57 -2.42 2.44 7.00
N LYS A 58 -2.08 1.29 7.58
CA LYS A 58 -1.94 0.02 6.85
C LYS A 58 -3.19 -0.33 6.06
N SER A 59 -4.36 -0.29 6.71
CA SER A 59 -5.62 -0.68 6.06
C SER A 59 -6.07 0.34 5.01
N MET A 60 -5.77 1.62 5.20
CA MET A 60 -5.98 2.65 4.17
C MET A 60 -5.05 2.44 2.99
N ASN A 61 -3.79 2.05 3.24
CA ASN A 61 -2.83 1.71 2.20
C ASN A 61 -3.25 0.45 1.44
N GLU A 62 -3.76 -0.59 2.12
CA GLU A 62 -4.34 -1.79 1.51
C GLU A 62 -5.56 -1.50 0.62
N ILE A 63 -6.21 -0.35 0.75
CA ILE A 63 -7.37 0.05 -0.06
C ILE A 63 -6.99 1.01 -1.17
N ALA A 64 -6.08 1.95 -0.87
CA ALA A 64 -5.51 2.85 -1.86
C ALA A 64 -4.58 2.10 -2.82
N MET A 65 -3.99 1.01 -2.36
CA MET A 65 -3.22 0.04 -3.11
C MET A 65 -3.69 -1.35 -2.66
N PRO A 66 -4.59 -2.02 -3.41
CA PRO A 66 -5.00 -3.38 -3.08
C PRO A 66 -3.73 -4.18 -2.87
N SER A 67 -3.59 -4.75 -1.67
CA SER A 67 -2.46 -5.57 -1.25
C SER A 67 -1.87 -6.23 -2.47
N VAL A 68 -0.72 -5.68 -2.88
CA VAL A 68 0.08 -6.12 -4.00
C VAL A 68 -0.02 -7.63 -3.93
N ASN A 69 -0.55 -8.26 -4.97
CA ASN A 69 -0.63 -9.70 -5.10
C ASN A 69 0.80 -10.26 -5.26
N LEU A 70 1.65 -9.90 -4.31
CA LEU A 70 3.06 -10.19 -4.14
C LEU A 70 3.22 -11.68 -4.03
N VAL A 71 2.23 -12.37 -3.45
CA VAL A 71 2.15 -13.83 -3.46
C VAL A 71 2.00 -14.38 -4.89
N GLN A 72 1.19 -13.78 -5.76
CA GLN A 72 1.13 -14.18 -7.17
C GLN A 72 2.38 -13.80 -7.95
N LEU A 73 2.92 -12.59 -7.72
CA LEU A 73 4.20 -12.21 -8.30
C LEU A 73 5.31 -13.17 -7.87
N GLN A 74 5.40 -13.51 -6.59
CA GLN A 74 6.38 -14.44 -6.01
C GLN A 74 6.23 -15.84 -6.61
N LYS A 75 5.00 -16.36 -6.72
CA LYS A 75 4.74 -17.65 -7.37
C LYS A 75 5.17 -17.69 -8.85
N ASN A 76 5.08 -16.55 -9.54
CA ASN A 76 5.54 -16.44 -10.92
C ASN A 76 7.06 -16.28 -10.99
N LEU A 77 7.62 -15.42 -10.13
CA LEU A 77 9.06 -15.14 -10.02
C LEU A 77 9.89 -16.34 -9.51
N ASP A 78 9.28 -17.31 -8.85
CA ASP A 78 9.91 -18.58 -8.45
C ASP A 78 10.38 -19.41 -9.66
N LYS A 79 9.71 -19.26 -10.81
CA LYS A 79 10.01 -19.99 -12.05
C LYS A 79 11.02 -19.29 -12.96
N VAL A 80 11.55 -18.15 -12.54
CA VAL A 80 12.41 -17.31 -13.37
C VAL A 80 13.87 -17.58 -13.03
N ASN A 81 14.74 -17.58 -14.04
CA ASN A 81 16.16 -17.80 -13.83
C ASN A 81 16.81 -16.54 -13.24
N TYR A 82 17.47 -16.71 -12.10
CA TYR A 82 18.29 -15.68 -11.48
C TYR A 82 19.77 -15.85 -11.89
N PRO A 83 20.56 -14.75 -11.95
CA PRO A 83 20.20 -13.39 -11.57
C PRO A 83 19.34 -12.68 -12.61
N LEU A 84 18.51 -11.73 -12.14
CA LEU A 84 17.60 -10.97 -12.98
C LEU A 84 17.76 -9.47 -12.75
N SER A 85 17.78 -8.67 -13.83
CA SER A 85 17.88 -7.22 -13.70
C SER A 85 16.50 -6.59 -13.43
N LYS A 86 16.48 -5.38 -12.88
CA LYS A 86 15.23 -4.58 -12.79
C LYS A 86 14.47 -4.52 -14.13
N LYS A 87 15.17 -4.37 -15.26
CA LYS A 87 14.54 -4.27 -16.58
C LYS A 87 13.83 -5.57 -16.94
N ASP A 88 14.48 -6.70 -16.69
CA ASP A 88 13.91 -8.01 -16.93
C ASP A 88 12.74 -8.30 -15.97
N LEU A 89 12.80 -7.82 -14.72
CA LEU A 89 11.70 -7.92 -13.76
C LEU A 89 10.46 -7.17 -14.25
N VAL A 90 10.65 -5.94 -14.72
CA VAL A 90 9.57 -5.13 -15.29
C VAL A 90 9.00 -5.82 -16.52
N LYS A 91 9.86 -6.29 -17.43
CA LYS A 91 9.42 -6.99 -18.64
C LYS A 91 8.61 -8.25 -18.30
N TYR A 92 9.10 -9.06 -17.37
CA TYR A 92 8.43 -10.27 -16.90
C TYR A 92 7.07 -9.95 -16.26
N ALA A 93 7.00 -8.92 -15.43
CA ALA A 93 5.76 -8.42 -14.86
C ALA A 93 4.76 -8.00 -15.96
N GLU A 94 5.21 -7.26 -16.98
CA GLU A 94 4.38 -6.86 -18.12
C GLU A 94 3.88 -8.08 -18.93
N GLU A 95 4.74 -9.05 -19.18
CA GLU A 95 4.42 -10.28 -19.93
C GLU A 95 3.50 -11.23 -19.16
N THR A 96 3.64 -11.30 -17.83
CA THR A 96 2.77 -12.13 -16.98
C THR A 96 1.41 -11.51 -16.72
N GLY A 97 1.19 -10.26 -17.15
CA GLY A 97 -0.08 -9.57 -16.99
C GLY A 97 -0.41 -9.28 -15.52
N VAL A 98 0.60 -8.99 -14.70
CA VAL A 98 0.35 -8.57 -13.31
C VAL A 98 -0.39 -7.24 -13.27
N ASP A 99 -1.11 -6.99 -12.17
CA ASP A 99 -1.85 -5.74 -12.00
C ASP A 99 -0.94 -4.50 -12.14
N GLU A 100 -1.49 -3.41 -12.66
CA GLU A 100 -0.76 -2.16 -12.88
C GLU A 100 -0.09 -1.63 -11.59
N ALA A 101 -0.69 -1.93 -10.43
CA ALA A 101 -0.12 -1.64 -9.12
C ALA A 101 1.21 -2.37 -8.89
N ILE A 102 1.28 -3.68 -9.19
CA ILE A 102 2.53 -4.47 -9.12
C ILE A 102 3.56 -3.87 -10.07
N LEU A 103 3.14 -3.60 -11.31
CA LEU A 103 4.02 -3.07 -12.34
C LEU A 103 4.63 -1.73 -11.92
N ARG A 104 3.84 -0.87 -11.27
CA ARG A 104 4.30 0.42 -10.73
C ARG A 104 5.33 0.23 -9.62
N VAL A 105 5.14 -0.73 -8.72
CA VAL A 105 6.09 -1.08 -7.66
C VAL A 105 7.40 -1.61 -8.27
N VAL A 106 7.32 -2.60 -9.16
CA VAL A 106 8.49 -3.18 -9.84
C VAL A 106 9.26 -2.12 -10.65
N LYS A 107 8.56 -1.17 -11.30
CA LYS A 107 9.17 -0.04 -12.01
C LYS A 107 9.90 0.95 -11.10
N ARG A 108 9.55 1.02 -9.81
CA ARG A 108 10.19 1.90 -8.81
C ARG A 108 11.38 1.27 -8.11
N LEU A 109 11.55 -0.05 -8.23
CA LEU A 109 12.66 -0.77 -7.62
C LEU A 109 14.04 -0.20 -8.02
N PRO A 110 15.06 -0.34 -7.15
CA PRO A 110 16.42 0.07 -7.47
C PRO A 110 16.95 -0.69 -8.70
N ALA A 111 17.70 0.01 -9.55
CA ALA A 111 18.33 -0.59 -10.71
C ALA A 111 19.54 -1.42 -10.28
N LYS A 112 19.29 -2.63 -9.79
CA LYS A 112 20.29 -3.63 -9.40
C LYS A 112 19.97 -5.00 -9.99
N GLU A 113 20.95 -5.90 -9.91
CA GLU A 113 20.75 -7.31 -10.20
C GLU A 113 20.25 -8.02 -8.96
N TYR A 114 19.12 -8.68 -9.10
CA TYR A 114 18.50 -9.47 -8.06
C TYR A 114 18.99 -10.89 -8.18
N GLN A 115 19.59 -11.41 -7.11
CA GLN A 115 20.17 -12.76 -7.11
C GLN A 115 19.13 -13.83 -6.78
N THR A 116 18.06 -13.45 -6.07
CA THR A 116 17.02 -14.37 -5.60
C THR A 116 15.68 -13.66 -5.53
N LEU A 117 14.62 -14.46 -5.40
CA LEU A 117 13.28 -13.97 -5.10
C LEU A 117 13.21 -13.13 -3.81
N ASP A 118 14.02 -13.49 -2.81
CA ASP A 118 14.09 -12.80 -1.53
C ASP A 118 14.63 -11.37 -1.71
N ASP A 119 15.67 -11.19 -2.53
CA ASP A 119 16.23 -9.88 -2.84
C ASP A 119 15.20 -8.96 -3.54
N VAL A 120 14.37 -9.53 -4.41
CA VAL A 120 13.26 -8.81 -5.04
C VAL A 120 12.22 -8.41 -4.00
N SER A 121 11.81 -9.35 -3.14
CA SER A 121 10.80 -9.12 -2.11
C SER A 121 11.25 -8.04 -1.12
N GLN A 122 12.49 -8.12 -0.63
CA GLN A 122 13.07 -7.10 0.25
C GLN A 122 13.12 -5.73 -0.41
N ALA A 123 13.46 -5.66 -1.71
CA ALA A 123 13.50 -4.37 -2.40
C ALA A 123 12.10 -3.78 -2.60
N ILE A 124 11.06 -4.62 -2.77
CA ILE A 124 9.67 -4.18 -2.82
C ILE A 124 9.24 -3.63 -1.46
N GLU A 125 9.43 -4.38 -0.37
CA GLU A 125 9.10 -3.93 0.99
C GLU A 125 9.83 -2.65 1.38
N ALA A 126 11.11 -2.53 1.03
CA ALA A 126 11.89 -1.32 1.24
C ALA A 126 11.35 -0.12 0.43
N SER A 127 10.77 -0.36 -0.75
CA SER A 127 10.15 0.68 -1.56
C SER A 127 8.76 1.11 -1.04
N GLU A 128 8.03 0.22 -0.36
CA GLU A 128 6.77 0.53 0.31
C GLU A 128 6.99 1.31 1.61
N SER A 129 8.06 0.98 2.35
CA SER A 129 8.43 1.63 3.61
C SER A 129 8.95 3.06 3.45
N ALA A 130 9.16 3.51 2.21
CA ALA A 130 9.70 4.83 1.88
C ALA A 130 8.63 5.93 1.68
N PHE A 131 7.35 5.62 1.95
CA PHE A 131 6.21 6.55 1.89
C PHE A 131 5.59 6.76 3.28
#